data_AF-A0A8B9RFC5-F1
#
_entry.id   AF-A0A8B9RFC5-F1
#
_cell.length_a   1.000
_cell.length_b   1.000
_cell.length_c   1.000
_cell.angle_alpha   90.00
_cell.angle_beta   90.00
_cell.angle_gamma   90.00
#
_symmetry.space_group_name_H-M   'P 1'
#
loop_
_entity.id
_entity.type
_entity.pdbx_description
1 polymer ?
#
loop_
_entity_poly.entity_id
_entity_poly.type
_entity_poly.pdbx_seq_one_letter_code
_entity_poly.pdbx_strand_id
1 'polypeptide(L)'
;MFSSFCPPVADVLLFLPSCCRCSPLSALLLLMLSSFCPPVAAPASLFCLCPPAASHPSLIFHCPAAALKYTDKHEWVRVEDGVGTVGISKFAQEALGDVVYCGLPDVGTKLSQSDEFGALESVKAASELYSPLTGEVTEVNNALSDNPGLVNKSCYKDGWLIKMTISVPEELDALMDEAAYERYIRSIED
;
A
#
# COMPACT_ATOMS: atom_id res chain seq x y z
N MET A 1 -20.40 31.69 -37.72
CA MET A 1 -21.88 31.79 -37.61
C MET A 1 -22.41 30.42 -37.28
N PHE A 2 -23.43 30.36 -36.40
CA PHE A 2 -24.53 29.37 -36.26
C PHE A 2 -24.44 28.01 -37.00
N SER A 3 -24.90 26.87 -36.46
CA SER A 3 -25.39 26.56 -35.10
C SER A 3 -25.58 25.05 -34.92
N SER A 4 -25.81 24.67 -33.66
CA SER A 4 -26.43 23.44 -33.16
C SER A 4 -27.32 22.64 -34.13
N PHE A 5 -27.18 21.31 -34.08
CA PHE A 5 -28.28 20.39 -34.36
C PHE A 5 -28.41 19.37 -33.22
N CYS A 6 -29.64 19.13 -32.79
CA CYS A 6 -30.05 18.15 -31.77
C CYS A 6 -31.32 17.42 -32.30
N PRO A 7 -31.91 16.44 -31.58
CA PRO A 7 -32.22 15.11 -32.10
C PRO A 7 -33.68 14.98 -32.60
N PRO A 8 -34.23 13.75 -32.79
CA PRO A 8 -34.99 13.15 -31.69
C PRO A 8 -34.96 11.60 -31.61
N VAL A 9 -35.91 11.06 -30.85
CA VAL A 9 -36.00 9.77 -30.12
C VAL A 9 -36.82 8.65 -30.80
N ALA A 10 -36.82 7.47 -30.16
CA ALA A 10 -37.90 6.44 -30.11
C ALA A 10 -38.00 5.45 -31.31
N ASP A 11 -38.60 4.24 -31.22
CA ASP A 11 -39.37 3.55 -30.14
C ASP A 11 -39.43 2.00 -30.39
N VAL A 12 -40.27 1.27 -29.63
CA VAL A 12 -40.83 -0.11 -29.84
C VAL A 12 -39.96 -1.30 -29.33
N LEU A 13 -40.25 -1.96 -28.18
CA LEU A 13 -41.36 -2.92 -27.83
C LEU A 13 -41.26 -4.27 -28.57
N LEU A 14 -41.48 -5.50 -28.04
CA LEU A 14 -42.04 -6.09 -26.80
C LEU A 14 -41.21 -7.36 -26.44
N PHE A 15 -41.22 -7.94 -25.23
CA PHE A 15 -42.28 -8.83 -24.71
C PHE A 15 -42.19 -9.02 -23.18
N LEU A 16 -43.33 -8.86 -22.49
CA LEU A 16 -43.65 -9.47 -21.20
C LEU A 16 -44.65 -10.62 -21.46
N PRO A 17 -44.84 -11.57 -20.52
CA PRO A 17 -45.91 -11.35 -19.54
C PRO A 17 -45.63 -11.87 -18.11
N SER A 18 -46.26 -11.21 -17.12
CA SER A 18 -46.95 -11.77 -15.92
C SER A 18 -46.30 -12.89 -15.06
N CYS A 19 -46.47 -13.02 -13.74
CA CYS A 19 -47.08 -12.26 -12.62
C CYS A 19 -46.65 -13.00 -11.30
N CYS A 20 -46.79 -12.51 -10.06
CA CYS A 20 -47.46 -11.31 -9.53
C CYS A 20 -46.69 -10.75 -8.30
N ARG A 21 -47.37 -9.97 -7.44
CA ARG A 21 -46.88 -9.46 -6.14
C ARG A 21 -47.42 -10.28 -4.96
N CYS A 22 -46.72 -10.29 -3.81
CA CYS A 22 -47.14 -9.60 -2.56
C CYS A 22 -46.32 -10.02 -1.33
N SER A 23 -46.22 -9.10 -0.37
CA SER A 23 -45.45 -9.21 0.90
C SER A 23 -46.38 -9.65 2.08
N PRO A 24 -46.05 -9.42 3.37
CA PRO A 24 -45.25 -10.31 4.22
C PRO A 24 -46.00 -10.73 5.52
N LEU A 25 -45.23 -11.26 6.49
CA LEU A 25 -45.55 -11.45 7.93
C LEU A 25 -46.32 -12.70 8.40
N SER A 26 -45.80 -13.20 9.53
CA SER A 26 -46.49 -13.82 10.69
C SER A 26 -46.46 -15.35 10.89
N ALA A 27 -45.93 -15.69 12.07
CA ALA A 27 -46.49 -16.63 13.05
C ALA A 27 -46.39 -18.17 12.87
N LEU A 28 -45.52 -18.75 13.71
CA LEU A 28 -45.89 -19.61 14.86
C LEU A 28 -46.25 -21.11 14.64
N LEU A 29 -45.31 -21.96 15.07
CA LEU A 29 -45.45 -23.16 15.94
C LEU A 29 -46.61 -24.17 15.72
N LEU A 30 -46.25 -25.44 15.46
CA LEU A 30 -46.74 -26.72 16.07
C LEU A 30 -46.26 -27.88 15.15
N LEU A 31 -45.27 -28.71 15.51
CA LEU A 31 -45.31 -29.89 16.41
C LEU A 31 -46.21 -31.05 15.97
N MET A 32 -45.66 -32.28 16.09
CA MET A 32 -46.28 -33.61 15.92
C MET A 32 -46.52 -34.07 14.46
N LEU A 33 -46.33 -35.34 14.06
CA LEU A 33 -45.94 -36.56 14.79
C LEU A 33 -45.32 -37.62 13.82
N SER A 34 -44.24 -38.29 14.29
CA SER A 34 -43.80 -39.67 13.95
C SER A 34 -43.98 -40.29 12.55
N SER A 35 -42.87 -40.76 11.96
CA SER A 35 -42.80 -42.11 11.37
C SER A 35 -41.37 -42.68 11.33
N PHE A 36 -41.12 -43.62 12.25
CA PHE A 36 -40.19 -44.77 12.20
C PHE A 36 -38.99 -44.76 11.23
N CYS A 37 -37.79 -44.80 11.82
CA CYS A 37 -36.62 -45.46 11.25
C CYS A 37 -35.99 -46.38 12.33
N PRO A 38 -35.75 -47.68 12.07
CA PRO A 38 -35.26 -48.63 13.07
C PRO A 38 -33.75 -48.54 13.33
N PRO A 39 -33.25 -49.08 14.47
CA PRO A 39 -31.86 -48.93 14.87
C PRO A 39 -30.95 -50.01 14.28
N VAL A 40 -29.76 -49.60 13.80
CA VAL A 40 -28.60 -50.49 13.67
C VAL A 40 -27.51 -49.98 14.62
N ALA A 41 -27.19 -50.79 15.62
CA ALA A 41 -26.08 -50.56 16.53
C ALA A 41 -24.87 -51.41 16.10
N ALA A 42 -23.73 -50.78 15.89
CA ALA A 42 -22.41 -51.43 15.88
C ALA A 42 -21.34 -50.41 16.32
N PRO A 43 -20.24 -50.82 16.95
CA PRO A 43 -19.59 -49.97 17.95
C PRO A 43 -18.27 -49.34 17.52
N ALA A 44 -17.92 -48.28 18.26
CA ALA A 44 -16.59 -47.85 18.75
C ALA A 44 -15.30 -48.18 17.95
N SER A 45 -14.41 -47.18 17.97
CA SER A 45 -12.99 -47.23 17.62
C SER A 45 -12.66 -47.14 16.13
N LEU A 46 -12.56 -45.90 15.64
CA LEU A 46 -11.23 -45.33 15.41
C LEU A 46 -11.30 -43.80 15.55
N PHE A 47 -10.53 -43.24 16.49
CA PHE A 47 -10.26 -41.80 16.50
C PHE A 47 -9.42 -41.48 15.27
N CYS A 48 -10.05 -40.99 14.20
CA CYS A 48 -9.33 -40.41 13.08
C CYS A 48 -8.77 -39.06 13.55
N LEU A 49 -7.58 -39.10 14.15
CA LEU A 49 -6.80 -37.91 14.51
C LEU A 49 -6.41 -37.19 13.22
N CYS A 50 -7.30 -36.31 12.75
CA CYS A 50 -6.92 -35.30 11.78
C CYS A 50 -5.91 -34.38 12.49
N PRO A 51 -4.63 -34.34 12.07
CA PRO A 51 -3.68 -33.42 12.67
C PRO A 51 -4.18 -31.99 12.42
N PRO A 52 -4.14 -31.09 13.42
CA PRO A 52 -4.49 -29.69 13.18
C PRO A 52 -3.59 -29.16 12.07
N ALA A 53 -4.21 -28.50 11.07
CA ALA A 53 -3.48 -27.88 9.98
C ALA A 53 -2.36 -27.03 10.58
N ALA A 54 -1.12 -27.30 10.15
CA ALA A 54 0.03 -26.56 10.65
C ALA A 54 -0.22 -25.08 10.36
N SER A 55 -0.35 -24.29 11.44
CA SER A 55 -0.26 -22.84 11.35
C SER A 55 1.02 -22.54 10.60
N HIS A 56 0.91 -21.90 9.43
CA HIS A 56 2.09 -21.30 8.80
C HIS A 56 2.78 -20.50 9.89
N PRO A 57 4.09 -20.71 10.13
CA PRO A 57 4.82 -19.79 10.95
C PRO A 57 4.69 -18.45 10.23
N SER A 58 3.91 -17.52 10.80
CA SER A 58 4.05 -16.12 10.47
C SER A 58 5.51 -15.82 10.73
N LEU A 59 6.31 -15.76 9.65
CA LEU A 59 7.72 -15.50 9.76
C LEU A 59 7.80 -14.08 10.28
N ILE A 60 8.01 -13.97 11.60
CA ILE A 60 8.41 -12.74 12.25
C ILE A 60 9.74 -12.42 11.58
N PHE A 61 9.67 -11.55 10.58
CA PHE A 61 10.79 -11.15 9.75
C PHE A 61 11.69 -10.31 10.67
N HIS A 62 12.56 -11.03 11.39
CA HIS A 62 13.49 -10.47 12.36
C HIS A 62 14.56 -9.72 11.57
N CYS A 63 14.19 -8.51 11.13
CA CYS A 63 15.10 -7.61 10.45
C CYS A 63 16.10 -7.11 11.52
N PRO A 64 17.39 -7.50 11.45
CA PRO A 64 18.37 -6.94 12.36
C PRO A 64 18.52 -5.45 12.05
N ALA A 65 18.50 -4.61 13.08
CA ALA A 65 18.75 -3.15 13.07
C ALA A 65 18.63 -2.50 11.67
N ALA A 66 17.40 -2.09 11.32
CA ALA A 66 16.96 -1.78 9.96
C ALA A 66 17.99 -1.07 9.06
N ALA A 67 18.61 -1.85 8.18
CA ALA A 67 19.51 -1.34 7.16
C ALA A 67 18.78 -0.45 6.15
N LEU A 68 19.50 0.52 5.58
CA LEU A 68 18.97 1.36 4.50
C LEU A 68 18.94 0.57 3.18
N LYS A 69 17.83 0.73 2.46
CA LYS A 69 17.63 0.29 1.08
C LYS A 69 17.47 1.53 0.19
N TYR A 70 17.93 1.45 -1.05
CA TYR A 70 18.03 2.60 -1.96
C TYR A 70 17.41 2.33 -3.34
N THR A 71 16.88 3.39 -3.95
CA THR A 71 16.39 3.40 -5.34
C THR A 71 17.47 3.92 -6.30
N ASP A 72 17.28 3.68 -7.59
CA ASP A 72 18.06 4.29 -8.68
C ASP A 72 17.82 5.82 -8.79
N LYS A 73 16.68 6.29 -8.27
CA LYS A 73 16.29 7.70 -8.12
C LYS A 73 16.88 8.39 -6.88
N HIS A 74 17.75 7.70 -6.13
CA HIS A 74 18.48 8.24 -4.98
C HIS A 74 17.62 8.52 -3.72
N GLU A 75 16.41 7.97 -3.63
CA GLU A 75 15.68 7.83 -2.37
C GLU A 75 16.26 6.68 -1.52
N TRP A 76 15.97 6.72 -0.22
CA TRP A 76 16.22 5.64 0.72
C TRP A 76 14.95 5.26 1.47
N VAL A 77 14.86 3.99 1.89
CA VAL A 77 13.87 3.49 2.84
C VAL A 77 14.55 2.71 3.96
N ARG A 78 14.06 2.90 5.19
CA ARG A 78 14.44 2.14 6.39
C ARG A 78 13.18 1.51 6.97
N VAL A 79 13.18 0.19 7.18
CA VAL A 79 11.99 -0.57 7.60
C VAL A 79 12.11 -1.03 9.05
N GLU A 80 11.35 -0.39 9.93
CA GLU A 80 11.30 -0.68 11.37
C GLU A 80 9.86 -1.07 11.74
N ASP A 81 9.68 -2.21 12.41
CA ASP A 81 8.37 -2.74 12.85
C ASP A 81 7.27 -2.78 11.75
N GLY A 82 7.67 -2.98 10.50
CA GLY A 82 6.77 -3.02 9.32
C GLY A 82 6.41 -1.64 8.73
N VAL A 83 6.99 -0.56 9.24
CA VAL A 83 6.83 0.81 8.73
C VAL A 83 8.09 1.21 7.96
N GLY A 84 7.92 1.59 6.69
CA GLY A 84 8.98 2.18 5.88
C GLY A 84 9.07 3.68 6.15
N THR A 85 10.19 4.15 6.71
CA THR A 85 10.54 5.57 6.73
C THR A 85 11.32 5.89 5.46
N VAL A 86 10.92 6.91 4.71
CA VAL A 86 11.47 7.27 3.39
C VAL A 86 12.12 8.66 3.44
N GLY A 87 13.22 8.84 2.71
CA GLY A 87 13.82 10.17 2.46
C GLY A 87 14.73 10.16 1.24
N ILE A 88 15.43 11.27 0.98
CA ILE A 88 16.45 11.33 -0.09
C ILE A 88 17.87 11.14 0.47
N SER A 89 18.76 10.59 -0.36
CA SER A 89 20.16 10.34 0.01
C SER A 89 20.99 11.62 0.12
N LYS A 90 22.19 11.49 0.70
CA LYS A 90 23.19 12.57 0.72
C LYS A 90 23.52 13.05 -0.71
N PHE A 91 23.69 12.14 -1.66
CA PHE A 91 24.00 12.46 -3.06
C PHE A 91 22.91 13.34 -3.68
N ALA A 92 21.64 12.96 -3.51
CA ALA A 92 20.49 13.72 -4.01
C ALA A 92 20.43 15.15 -3.46
N GLN A 93 20.63 15.34 -2.15
CA GLN A 93 20.57 16.70 -1.57
C GLN A 93 21.80 17.56 -1.92
N GLU A 94 22.97 16.97 -2.20
CA GLU A 94 24.13 17.72 -2.73
C GLU A 94 23.88 18.15 -4.18
N ALA A 95 23.23 17.32 -5.00
CA ALA A 95 22.86 17.65 -6.37
C ALA A 95 21.78 18.75 -6.45
N LEU A 96 20.75 18.70 -5.59
CA LEU A 96 19.75 19.77 -5.45
C LEU A 96 20.37 21.07 -4.91
N GLY A 97 21.24 20.96 -3.89
CA GLY A 97 21.66 22.09 -3.07
C GLY A 97 20.59 22.49 -2.05
N ASP A 98 20.63 23.73 -1.57
CA ASP A 98 19.79 24.20 -0.47
C ASP A 98 18.28 24.08 -0.79
N VAL A 99 17.61 23.16 -0.10
CA VAL A 99 16.17 22.90 -0.25
C VAL A 99 15.37 24.02 0.42
N VAL A 100 14.46 24.62 -0.34
CA VAL A 100 13.62 25.75 0.09
C VAL A 100 12.14 25.39 0.20
N TYR A 101 11.70 24.27 -0.40
CA TYR A 101 10.33 23.79 -0.31
C TYR A 101 10.27 22.26 -0.43
N CYS A 102 9.31 21.67 0.28
CA CYS A 102 9.01 20.23 0.28
C CYS A 102 7.51 20.04 0.03
N GLY A 103 7.14 19.61 -1.16
CA GLY A 103 5.79 19.16 -1.49
C GLY A 103 5.64 17.69 -1.05
N LEU A 104 4.82 17.44 -0.03
CA LEU A 104 4.58 16.11 0.54
C LEU A 104 3.08 15.75 0.44
N PRO A 105 2.73 14.44 0.40
CA PRO A 105 1.36 13.98 0.23
C PRO A 105 0.58 14.03 1.55
N ASP A 106 -0.73 13.88 1.49
CA ASP A 106 -1.56 13.74 2.70
C ASP A 106 -1.38 12.36 3.36
N VAL A 107 -1.50 12.30 4.68
CA VAL A 107 -1.60 11.02 5.42
C VAL A 107 -2.87 10.28 4.99
N GLY A 108 -2.74 8.97 4.73
CA GLY A 108 -3.76 8.13 4.11
C GLY A 108 -3.67 8.04 2.58
N THR A 109 -2.73 8.76 1.94
CA THR A 109 -2.46 8.59 0.50
C THR A 109 -1.93 7.19 0.22
N LYS A 110 -2.49 6.53 -0.78
CA LYS A 110 -2.03 5.21 -1.26
C LYS A 110 -1.07 5.41 -2.42
N LEU A 111 0.06 4.71 -2.37
CA LEU A 111 1.14 4.79 -3.34
C LEU A 111 1.50 3.38 -3.79
N SER A 112 1.74 3.19 -5.07
CA SER A 112 2.42 2.03 -5.65
C SER A 112 3.93 2.28 -5.67
N GLN A 113 4.73 1.23 -5.78
CA GLN A 113 6.15 1.40 -6.10
C GLN A 113 6.31 2.22 -7.40
N SER A 114 7.22 3.19 -7.36
CA SER A 114 7.50 4.18 -8.40
C SER A 114 6.36 5.18 -8.72
N ASP A 115 5.28 5.23 -7.94
CA ASP A 115 4.33 6.37 -8.01
C ASP A 115 5.00 7.65 -7.49
N GLU A 116 4.76 8.77 -8.16
CA GLU A 116 5.16 10.10 -7.70
C GLU A 116 4.32 10.47 -6.46
N PHE A 117 4.99 10.85 -5.36
CA PHE A 117 4.32 11.22 -4.11
C PHE A 117 4.52 12.69 -3.71
N GLY A 118 5.43 13.41 -4.36
CA GLY A 118 5.79 14.76 -3.98
C GLY A 118 6.97 15.31 -4.78
N ALA A 119 7.50 16.45 -4.34
CA ALA A 119 8.66 17.09 -4.95
C ALA A 119 9.49 17.86 -3.91
N LEU A 120 10.80 18.00 -4.18
CA LEU A 120 11.68 18.90 -3.46
C LEU A 120 12.12 20.03 -4.39
N GLU A 121 12.04 21.27 -3.93
CA GLU A 121 12.53 22.44 -4.67
C GLU A 121 13.69 23.11 -3.93
N SER A 122 14.66 23.56 -4.73
CA SER A 122 15.82 24.34 -4.31
C SER A 122 15.90 25.62 -5.15
N VAL A 123 16.84 26.50 -4.84
CA VAL A 123 17.14 27.68 -5.68
C VAL A 123 17.74 27.29 -7.05
N LYS A 124 18.16 26.03 -7.26
CA LYS A 124 18.86 25.56 -8.46
C LYS A 124 18.00 24.66 -9.36
N ALA A 125 17.19 23.81 -8.74
CA ALA A 125 16.46 22.72 -9.39
C ALA A 125 15.24 22.30 -8.56
N ALA A 126 14.28 21.65 -9.22
CA ALA A 126 13.27 20.82 -8.57
C ALA A 126 13.51 19.35 -8.93
N SER A 127 13.11 18.43 -8.05
CA SER A 127 13.07 17.00 -8.32
C SER A 127 11.75 16.43 -7.82
N GLU A 128 11.09 15.65 -8.66
CA GLU A 128 10.01 14.76 -8.24
C GLU A 128 10.56 13.70 -7.25
N LEU A 129 9.66 13.13 -6.45
CA LEU A 129 9.94 12.09 -5.45
C LEU A 129 9.10 10.85 -5.74
N TYR A 130 9.74 9.68 -5.84
CA TYR A 130 9.08 8.43 -6.19
C TYR A 130 9.01 7.46 -5.01
N SER A 131 7.89 6.77 -4.86
CA SER A 131 7.69 5.85 -3.75
C SER A 131 8.58 4.61 -3.92
N PRO A 132 9.43 4.25 -2.95
CA PRO A 132 10.29 3.08 -3.07
C PRO A 132 9.50 1.76 -2.97
N LEU A 133 8.29 1.79 -2.41
CA LEU A 133 7.44 0.64 -2.09
C LEU A 133 5.95 0.95 -2.33
N THR A 134 5.12 -0.09 -2.40
CA THR A 134 3.66 -0.05 -2.45
C THR A 134 3.09 -0.04 -1.02
N GLY A 135 2.24 0.93 -0.70
CA GLY A 135 1.66 1.08 0.64
C GLY A 135 0.75 2.30 0.83
N GLU A 136 0.57 2.69 2.09
CA GLU A 136 -0.24 3.85 2.51
C GLU A 136 0.57 4.75 3.46
N VAL A 137 0.58 6.06 3.19
CA VAL A 137 1.30 7.07 3.99
C VAL A 137 0.69 7.15 5.39
N THR A 138 1.50 6.90 6.43
CA THR A 138 1.09 6.92 7.84
C THR A 138 1.51 8.18 8.58
N GLU A 139 2.58 8.84 8.15
CA GLU A 139 3.12 10.05 8.76
C GLU A 139 3.87 10.89 7.72
N VAL A 140 3.86 12.21 7.88
CA VAL A 140 4.66 13.15 7.08
C VAL A 140 5.48 14.05 7.99
N ASN A 141 6.67 14.44 7.55
CA ASN A 141 7.56 15.25 8.36
C ASN A 141 7.16 16.74 8.36
N ASN A 142 6.21 17.07 9.23
CA ASN A 142 5.71 18.44 9.40
C ASN A 142 6.80 19.48 9.78
N ALA A 143 7.99 19.07 10.24
CA ALA A 143 9.08 20.01 10.50
C ALA A 143 9.67 20.63 9.20
N LEU A 144 9.41 20.03 8.03
CA LEU A 144 9.91 20.49 6.74
C LEU A 144 9.14 21.69 6.17
N SER A 145 7.94 22.02 6.66
CA SER A 145 7.26 23.27 6.29
C SER A 145 8.02 24.50 6.78
N ASP A 146 8.59 24.39 7.97
CA ASP A 146 9.23 25.51 8.69
C ASP A 146 10.76 25.49 8.51
N ASN A 147 11.34 24.31 8.26
CA ASN A 147 12.79 24.11 8.14
C ASN A 147 13.13 23.06 7.07
N PRO A 148 12.88 23.34 5.77
CA PRO A 148 13.17 22.41 4.67
C PRO A 148 14.66 22.03 4.58
N GLY A 149 15.57 22.90 5.05
CA GLY A 149 17.00 22.64 5.14
C GLY A 149 17.41 21.51 6.12
N LEU A 150 16.47 20.88 6.84
CA LEU A 150 16.71 19.59 7.51
C LEU A 150 17.06 18.48 6.51
N VAL A 151 16.52 18.52 5.29
CA VAL A 151 16.87 17.59 4.20
C VAL A 151 18.37 17.66 3.92
N ASN A 152 18.94 18.86 3.80
CA ASN A 152 20.38 19.01 3.57
C ASN A 152 21.23 18.61 4.79
N LYS A 153 20.82 19.02 6.00
CA LYS A 153 21.61 18.85 7.23
C LYS A 153 21.55 17.45 7.83
N SER A 154 20.45 16.73 7.61
CA SER A 154 20.10 15.52 8.36
C SER A 154 19.29 14.51 7.53
N CYS A 155 19.60 14.40 6.23
CA CYS A 155 18.89 13.56 5.23
C CYS A 155 18.52 12.13 5.70
N TYR A 156 19.34 11.46 6.50
CA TYR A 156 19.09 10.10 7.01
C TYR A 156 18.44 10.01 8.40
N LYS A 157 18.23 11.16 9.06
CA LYS A 157 17.68 11.29 10.42
C LYS A 157 16.50 12.26 10.43
N ASP A 158 16.73 13.55 10.68
CA ASP A 158 15.65 14.55 10.87
C ASP A 158 15.04 15.04 9.54
N GLY A 159 15.72 14.78 8.42
CA GLY A 159 15.30 15.09 7.05
C GLY A 159 14.55 13.97 6.33
N TRP A 160 13.96 13.01 7.07
CA TRP A 160 13.00 12.06 6.51
C TRP A 160 11.78 12.80 5.93
N LEU A 161 11.10 12.22 4.94
CA LEU A 161 10.01 12.87 4.21
C LEU A 161 8.65 12.33 4.63
N ILE A 162 8.46 11.01 4.47
CA ILE A 162 7.23 10.29 4.80
C ILE A 162 7.54 9.00 5.58
N LYS A 163 6.54 8.49 6.28
CA LYS A 163 6.46 7.09 6.72
C LYS A 163 5.26 6.44 6.04
N MET A 164 5.36 5.16 5.74
CA MET A 164 4.30 4.39 5.09
C MET A 164 4.24 2.96 5.61
N THR A 165 3.05 2.35 5.48
CA THR A 165 2.92 0.89 5.55
C THR A 165 3.57 0.24 4.33
N ILE A 166 3.88 -1.05 4.42
CA ILE A 166 4.42 -1.85 3.32
C ILE A 166 3.40 -2.93 2.98
N SER A 167 2.78 -2.83 1.81
CA SER A 167 1.77 -3.79 1.34
C SER A 167 2.37 -4.96 0.55
N VAL A 168 3.56 -4.77 -0.03
CA VAL A 168 4.24 -5.73 -0.91
C VAL A 168 5.72 -5.86 -0.45
N PRO A 169 6.01 -6.64 0.62
CA PRO A 169 7.35 -6.70 1.21
C PRO A 169 8.46 -7.17 0.26
N GLU A 170 8.13 -7.98 -0.74
CA GLU A 170 9.06 -8.49 -1.76
C GLU A 170 9.68 -7.40 -2.65
N GLU A 171 9.09 -6.20 -2.71
CA GLU A 171 9.69 -5.04 -3.38
C GLU A 171 11.01 -4.60 -2.74
N LEU A 172 11.24 -4.88 -1.45
CA LEU A 172 12.50 -4.58 -0.75
C LEU A 172 13.70 -5.37 -1.31
N ASP A 173 13.46 -6.54 -1.91
CA ASP A 173 14.51 -7.37 -2.51
C ASP A 173 15.00 -6.80 -3.85
N ALA A 174 14.18 -5.98 -4.53
CA ALA A 174 14.58 -5.26 -5.74
C ALA A 174 15.42 -4.00 -5.43
N LEU A 175 15.36 -3.47 -4.20
CA LEU A 175 16.10 -2.27 -3.79
C LEU A 175 17.56 -2.57 -3.47
N MET A 176 18.44 -1.62 -3.84
CA MET A 176 19.87 -1.68 -3.57
C MET A 176 20.16 -1.65 -2.07
N ASP A 177 21.13 -2.45 -1.62
CA ASP A 177 21.79 -2.21 -0.33
C ASP A 177 22.79 -1.04 -0.43
N GLU A 178 23.29 -0.59 0.73
CA GLU A 178 24.24 0.53 0.82
C GLU A 178 25.50 0.30 -0.05
N ALA A 179 26.05 -0.91 -0.08
CA ALA A 179 27.24 -1.23 -0.86
C ALA A 179 26.96 -1.24 -2.38
N ALA A 180 25.76 -1.67 -2.81
CA ALA A 180 25.32 -1.58 -4.20
C ALA A 180 25.08 -0.13 -4.61
N TYR A 181 24.47 0.67 -3.73
CA TYR A 181 24.25 2.10 -3.96
C TYR A 181 25.57 2.88 -4.05
N GLU A 182 26.56 2.60 -3.20
CA GLU A 182 27.92 3.17 -3.31
C GLU A 182 28.60 2.87 -4.65
N ARG A 183 28.37 1.68 -5.22
CA ARG A 183 28.89 1.33 -6.56
C ARG A 183 28.13 2.07 -7.66
N TYR A 184 26.81 2.20 -7.51
CA TYR A 184 25.95 2.92 -8.44
C TYR A 184 26.33 4.41 -8.54
N ILE A 185 26.43 5.12 -7.41
CA ILE A 185 26.82 6.56 -7.43
C ILE A 185 28.21 6.76 -8.03
N ARG A 186 29.18 5.88 -7.73
CA ARG A 186 30.51 5.96 -8.34
C ARG A 186 30.47 5.82 -9.86
N SER A 187 29.64 4.92 -10.39
CA SER A 187 29.47 4.74 -11.83
C SER A 187 28.73 5.88 -12.55
N ILE A 188 28.27 6.91 -11.82
CA ILE A 188 27.67 8.13 -12.37
C ILE A 188 28.70 9.28 -12.39
N GLU A 189 29.76 9.19 -11.56
CA GLU A 189 30.82 10.20 -11.45
C GLU A 189 31.97 9.99 -12.45
N ASP A 190 32.09 8.78 -13.03
CA ASP A 190 33.11 8.34 -14.01
C ASP A 190 32.69 8.58 -15.48
#